data_AF-X1CVG8-F1
#
_entry.id   AF-X1CVG8-F1
#
_cell.length_a   1.000
_cell.length_b   1.000
_cell.length_c   1.000
_cell.angle_alpha   90.00
_cell.angle_beta   90.00
_cell.angle_gamma   90.00
#
_symmetry.space_group_name_H-M   'P 1'
#
loop_
_entity.id
_entity.type
_entity.pdbx_description
1 polymer ?
#
loop_
_entity_poly.entity_id
_entity_poly.type
_entity_poly.pdbx_seq_one_letter_code
_entity_poly.pdbx_strand_id
1 'polypeptide(L)'
;MGLQSLPVAFGIDTAKWICAGTVTVTQLGVAGYLATIGENTYVAVLLALILPQIYFQATLLIPDPVGNDVKYQASAQPFFVFGILATALCLGHHDFGDVVA
;
A
#
# COMPACT_ATOMS: atom_id res chain seq x y z
N MET A 1 -9.75 26.97 -13.17
CA MET A 1 -10.50 26.15 -12.19
C MET A 1 -9.55 25.05 -11.75
N GLY A 2 -9.04 25.17 -10.51
CA GLY A 2 -7.90 24.39 -10.00
C GLY A 2 -8.20 22.90 -9.86
N LEU A 3 -7.13 22.10 -9.74
CA LEU A 3 -7.18 20.64 -9.60
C LEU A 3 -8.23 20.21 -8.57
N GLN A 4 -9.23 19.42 -8.99
CA GLN A 4 -10.14 18.73 -8.07
C GLN A 4 -9.41 17.58 -7.40
N SER A 5 -8.65 17.88 -6.34
CA SER A 5 -8.07 16.86 -5.48
C SER A 5 -9.16 16.18 -4.65
N LEU A 6 -8.89 14.97 -4.12
CA LEU A 6 -9.83 14.25 -3.26
C LEU A 6 -10.35 15.11 -2.10
N PRO A 7 -9.53 15.92 -1.39
CA PRO A 7 -10.03 16.83 -0.36
C PRO A 7 -10.97 17.92 -0.89
N VAL A 8 -10.77 18.40 -2.12
CA VAL A 8 -11.62 19.43 -2.75
C VAL A 8 -12.96 18.84 -3.21
N ALA A 9 -12.96 17.59 -3.68
CA ALA A 9 -14.17 16.93 -4.17
C ALA A 9 -15.03 16.30 -3.05
N PHE A 10 -14.40 15.75 -2.00
CA PHE A 10 -15.07 14.93 -0.98
C PHE A 10 -14.87 15.42 0.47
N GLY A 11 -14.11 16.51 0.66
CA GLY A 11 -13.72 17.01 1.99
C GLY A 11 -12.54 16.26 2.60
N ILE A 12 -11.83 16.92 3.52
CA ILE A 12 -10.61 16.39 4.15
C ILE A 12 -10.89 15.10 4.94
N ASP A 13 -12.01 15.06 5.67
CA ASP A 13 -12.36 13.90 6.49
C ASP A 13 -12.68 12.65 5.68
N THR A 14 -13.35 12.78 4.53
CA THR A 14 -13.59 11.63 3.65
C THR A 14 -12.31 11.24 2.90
N ALA A 15 -11.56 12.24 2.43
CA ALA A 15 -10.36 12.01 1.62
C ALA A 15 -9.27 11.22 2.36
N LYS A 16 -9.08 11.47 3.67
CA LYS A 16 -8.07 10.72 4.46
C LYS A 16 -8.37 9.22 4.51
N TRP A 17 -9.64 8.84 4.66
CA TRP A 17 -10.07 7.44 4.67
C TRP A 17 -10.00 6.80 3.30
N ILE A 18 -10.38 7.53 2.24
CA ILE A 18 -10.21 7.06 0.86
C ILE A 18 -8.74 6.78 0.58
N CYS A 19 -7.84 7.70 0.96
CA CYS A 19 -6.41 7.54 0.74
C CYS A 19 -5.83 6.33 1.51
N ALA A 20 -6.07 6.25 2.82
CA ALA A 20 -5.63 5.13 3.66
C ALA A 20 -6.17 3.78 3.16
N GLY A 21 -7.47 3.74 2.86
CA GLY A 21 -8.15 2.55 2.37
C GLY A 21 -7.61 2.09 1.01
N THR A 22 -7.43 3.01 0.07
CA THR A 22 -6.95 2.66 -1.28
C THR A 22 -5.55 2.06 -1.26
N VAL A 23 -4.65 2.64 -0.46
CA VAL A 23 -3.27 2.13 -0.32
C VAL A 23 -3.28 0.72 0.29
N THR A 24 -4.07 0.51 1.34
CA THR A 24 -4.13 -0.78 2.04
C THR A 24 -4.80 -1.86 1.19
N VAL A 25 -5.94 -1.56 0.57
CA VAL A 25 -6.68 -2.50 -0.29
C VAL A 25 -5.82 -2.93 -1.48
N THR A 26 -5.09 -2.00 -2.11
CA THR A 26 -4.24 -2.34 -3.26
C THR A 26 -3.12 -3.28 -2.86
N GLN A 27 -2.40 -3.02 -1.76
CA GLN A 27 -1.34 -3.92 -1.30
C GLN A 27 -1.86 -5.27 -0.83
N LEU A 28 -3.01 -5.32 -0.16
CA LEU A 28 -3.66 -6.58 0.17
C LEU A 28 -4.10 -7.34 -1.09
N GLY A 29 -4.57 -6.65 -2.12
CA GLY A 29 -4.88 -7.24 -3.42
C GLY A 29 -3.66 -7.87 -4.09
N VAL A 30 -2.51 -7.18 -4.06
CA VAL A 30 -1.23 -7.72 -4.56
C VAL A 30 -0.78 -8.92 -3.72
N ALA A 31 -0.86 -8.84 -2.38
CA ALA A 31 -0.54 -9.97 -1.52
C ALA A 31 -1.46 -11.18 -1.79
N GLY A 32 -2.75 -10.94 -2.03
CA GLY A 32 -3.70 -11.97 -2.46
C GLY A 32 -3.30 -12.59 -3.79
N TYR A 33 -2.93 -11.78 -4.78
CA TYR A 33 -2.42 -12.26 -6.06
C TYR A 33 -1.16 -13.13 -5.89
N LEU A 34 -0.17 -12.68 -5.12
CA LEU A 34 1.04 -13.49 -4.85
C LEU A 34 0.71 -14.81 -4.15
N ALA A 35 -0.30 -14.83 -3.28
CA ALA A 35 -0.79 -16.07 -2.67
C ALA A 35 -1.40 -17.03 -3.71
N THR A 36 -2.07 -16.52 -4.75
CA THR A 36 -2.63 -17.36 -5.82
C THR A 36 -1.57 -18.04 -6.68
N ILE A 37 -0.37 -17.46 -6.80
CA ILE A 37 0.77 -18.05 -7.51
C ILE A 37 1.72 -18.82 -6.57
N GLY A 38 1.35 -19.03 -5.30
CA GLY A 38 2.10 -19.87 -4.35
C GLY A 38 3.31 -19.20 -3.70
N GLU A 39 3.55 -17.91 -3.92
CA GLU A 39 4.72 -17.17 -3.45
C GLU A 39 4.59 -16.70 -1.98
N ASN A 40 4.34 -17.65 -1.09
CA ASN A 40 3.98 -17.39 0.31
C ASN A 40 5.02 -16.60 1.10
N THR A 41 6.31 -16.74 0.77
CA THR A 41 7.39 -15.96 1.40
C THR A 41 7.22 -14.47 1.09
N TYR A 42 6.97 -14.12 -0.16
CA TYR A 42 6.78 -12.73 -0.59
C TYR A 42 5.45 -12.15 -0.07
N VAL A 43 4.41 -12.98 0.04
CA VAL A 43 3.17 -12.61 0.74
C VAL A 43 3.45 -12.23 2.19
N ALA A 44 4.19 -13.05 2.94
CA ALA A 44 4.52 -12.77 4.32
C ALA A 44 5.34 -11.48 4.47
N VAL A 45 6.30 -11.24 3.58
CA VAL A 45 7.09 -9.99 3.54
C VAL A 45 6.20 -8.78 3.27
N LEU A 46 5.32 -8.84 2.27
CA LEU A 46 4.36 -7.78 1.97
C LEU A 46 3.45 -7.46 3.15
N LEU A 47 2.87 -8.49 3.79
CA LEU A 47 2.01 -8.30 4.96
C LEU A 47 2.78 -7.66 6.12
N ALA A 48 4.03 -8.10 6.36
CA ALA A 48 4.89 -7.49 7.37
C ALA A 48 5.19 -6.01 7.08
N LEU A 49 5.38 -5.64 5.81
CA LEU A 49 5.60 -4.25 5.40
C LEU A 49 4.33 -3.39 5.45
N ILE A 50 3.14 -3.98 5.31
CA ILE A 50 1.86 -3.26 5.42
C ILE A 50 1.57 -2.83 6.86
N LEU A 51 1.97 -3.62 7.87
CA LEU A 51 1.73 -3.31 9.28
C LEU A 51 2.22 -1.92 9.73
N PRO A 52 3.49 -1.52 9.53
CA PRO A 52 3.94 -0.18 9.88
C PRO A 52 3.23 0.90 9.06
N GLN A 53 2.84 0.62 7.81
CA GLN A 53 2.08 1.56 6.99
C GLN A 53 0.70 1.85 7.61
N ILE A 54 -0.04 0.81 7.99
CA ILE A 54 -1.35 0.96 8.67
C ILE A 54 -1.18 1.70 10.00
N TYR A 55 -0.13 1.38 10.77
CA TYR A 55 0.18 2.08 12.01
C TYR A 55 0.37 3.60 11.79
N PHE A 56 1.15 4.00 10.78
CA PHE A 56 1.34 5.41 10.45
C PHE A 56 0.09 6.07 9.84
N GLN A 57 -0.74 5.33 9.11
CA GLN A 57 -2.05 5.84 8.67
C GLN A 57 -2.95 6.16 9.87
N ALA A 58 -3.00 5.26 10.86
CA ALA A 58 -3.81 5.43 12.06
C ALA A 58 -3.31 6.54 12.99
N THR A 59 -1.99 6.71 13.10
CA THR A 59 -1.39 7.66 14.06
C THR A 59 -1.10 9.04 13.47
N LEU A 60 -0.87 9.16 12.17
CA LEU A 60 -0.47 10.42 11.51
C LEU A 60 -1.53 10.91 10.52
N LEU A 61 -1.95 10.07 9.57
CA LEU A 61 -2.82 10.48 8.46
C LEU A 61 -4.27 10.72 8.90
N ILE A 62 -4.87 9.82 9.68
CA ILE A 62 -6.28 9.93 10.11
C ILE A 62 -6.51 11.08 11.10
N PRO A 63 -5.63 11.33 12.09
CA PRO A 63 -5.81 12.42 13.05
C PRO A 63 -5.68 13.82 12.43
N ASP A 64 -4.63 14.03 11.63
CA ASP A 64 -4.42 15.30 10.93
C ASP A 64 -3.69 15.07 9.59
N PRO A 65 -4.45 14.86 8.49
CA PRO A 65 -3.89 14.54 7.18
C PRO A 65 -3.11 15.68 6.54
N VAL A 66 -3.29 16.92 7.00
CA VAL A 66 -2.61 18.10 6.44
C VAL A 66 -1.36 18.42 7.24
N GLY A 67 -1.46 18.48 8.57
CA GLY A 67 -0.32 18.81 9.43
C GLY A 67 0.73 17.69 9.54
N ASN A 68 0.34 16.44 9.29
CA ASN A 68 1.24 15.30 9.37
C ASN A 68 1.64 14.71 8.02
N ASP A 69 1.35 15.35 6.89
CA ASP A 69 1.56 14.77 5.56
C ASP A 69 3.03 14.35 5.32
N VAL A 70 4.00 15.22 5.61
CA VAL A 70 5.44 14.97 5.43
C VAL A 70 5.90 13.86 6.35
N LYS A 71 5.43 13.87 7.61
CA LYS A 71 5.80 12.84 8.60
C LYS A 71 5.23 11.48 8.20
N TYR A 72 3.98 11.45 7.75
CA TYR A 72 3.32 10.26 7.25
C TYR A 72 4.06 9.72 6.02
N GLN A 73 4.34 10.56 5.02
CA GLN A 73 5.05 10.13 3.81
C GLN A 73 6.47 9.65 4.15
N ALA A 74 7.23 10.40 4.93
CA ALA A 74 8.58 10.00 5.34
C ALA A 74 8.61 8.67 6.11
N SER A 75 7.55 8.37 6.87
CA SER A 75 7.47 7.15 7.69
C SER A 75 6.90 5.96 6.92
N ALA A 76 5.79 6.13 6.20
CA ALA A 76 5.06 5.05 5.55
C ALA A 76 5.56 4.72 4.14
N GLN A 77 5.99 5.73 3.37
CA GLN A 77 6.37 5.56 1.96
C GLN A 77 7.55 4.60 1.75
N PRO A 78 8.61 4.56 2.60
CA PRO A 78 9.68 3.58 2.44
C PRO A 78 9.17 2.12 2.44
N PHE A 79 8.25 1.78 3.34
CA PHE A 79 7.67 0.44 3.42
C PHE A 79 6.82 0.11 2.19
N PHE A 80 6.07 1.08 1.68
CA PHE A 80 5.30 0.93 0.45
C PHE A 80 6.23 0.63 -0.74
N VAL A 81 7.31 1.40 -0.89
CA VAL A 81 8.30 1.21 -1.96
C VAL A 81 8.99 -0.15 -1.83
N PHE A 82 9.38 -0.56 -0.63
CA PHE A 82 9.91 -1.90 -0.40
C PHE A 82 8.90 -3.01 -0.73
N GLY A 83 7.61 -2.80 -0.48
CA GLY A 83 6.56 -3.73 -0.88
C GLY A 83 6.47 -3.90 -2.40
N ILE A 84 6.57 -2.79 -3.15
CA ILE A 84 6.64 -2.81 -4.61
C ILE A 84 7.89 -3.55 -5.08
N LEU A 85 9.05 -3.27 -4.50
CA LEU A 85 10.31 -3.94 -4.85
C LEU A 85 10.26 -5.45 -4.55
N ALA A 86 9.70 -5.84 -3.41
CA ALA A 86 9.51 -7.25 -3.06
C ALA A 86 8.60 -7.96 -4.07
N THR A 87 7.52 -7.31 -4.50
CA THR A 87 6.63 -7.81 -5.56
C THR A 87 7.36 -7.97 -6.88
N ALA A 88 8.17 -6.98 -7.28
CA ALA A 88 8.93 -7.04 -8.52
C ALA A 88 9.97 -8.17 -8.52
N LEU A 89 10.68 -8.35 -7.40
CA LEU A 89 11.63 -9.46 -7.22
C LEU A 89 10.92 -10.82 -7.24
N CYS A 90 9.76 -10.93 -6.60
CA CYS A 90 8.93 -12.13 -6.65
C CYS A 90 8.60 -12.51 -8.09
N LEU A 91 8.05 -11.58 -8.87
CA LEU A 91 7.65 -11.83 -10.25
C LEU A 91 8.83 -12.08 -11.20
N GLY A 92 9.98 -11.48 -10.92
CA GLY A 92 11.20 -11.70 -11.71
C GLY A 92 11.86 -13.06 -11.47
N HIS A 93 11.64 -13.67 -10.29
CA HIS A 93 12.16 -14.99 -9.96
C HIS A 93 11.14 -16.12 -10.17
N HIS A 94 9.85 -15.80 -10.22
CA HIS A 94 8.80 -16.78 -10.41
C HIS A 94 8.83 -17.38 -11.82
N ASP A 95 8.82 -18.71 -11.91
CA ASP A 95 8.68 -19.42 -13.18
C ASP A 95 7.20 -19.71 -13.46
N PHE A 96 6.65 -19.08 -14.49
CA PHE A 96 5.26 -19.26 -14.89
C PHE A 96 5.01 -20.56 -15.69
N GLY A 97 6.05 -21.38 -15.89
CA GLY A 97 5.99 -22.62 -16.67
C GLY A 97 5.02 -23.69 -16.15
N ASP A 98 4.75 -23.73 -14.83
CA ASP A 98 3.93 -24.78 -14.21
C ASP A 98 2.41 -24.60 -14.39
N VAL A 99 1.95 -23.50 -15.01
CA VAL A 99 0.51 -23.20 -15.19
C VAL A 99 0.00 -23.58 -16.59
N VAL A 100 0.87 -24.07 -17.48
CA VAL A 100 0.52 -24.35 -18.89
C VAL A 100 0.79 -25.79 -19.34
N ALA A 101 1.05 -26.73 -18.42
CA ALA A 101 1.26 -28.15 -18.71
C ALA A 101 0.09 -29.04 -18.27
#